data_AF-A0A3D4CHZ5-F1
#
_entry.id   AF-A0A3D4CHZ5-F1
#
_cell.length_a   1.000
_cell.length_b   1.000
_cell.length_c   1.000
_cell.angle_alpha   90.00
_cell.angle_beta   90.00
_cell.angle_gamma   90.00
#
_symmetry.space_group_name_H-M   'P 1'
#
loop_
_entity.id
_entity.type
_entity.pdbx_description
1 polymer ?
#
loop_
_entity_poly.entity_id
_entity_poly.type
_entity_poly.pdbx_seq_one_letter_code
_entity_poly.pdbx_strand_id
1 'polypeptide(L)'
;MKFDLPKDQSSIIKVIGVGGGGSNAVNHMFSQGITGVDFVICNTDQQALDLSPIPNKIQLGVTLTEGRGAGSNPEVGKNSAIESVEEIKEILAKNTKMAFITA
;
A
#
# COMPACT_ATOMS: atom_id res chain seq x y z
N MET A 1 4.00 -7.61 36.63
CA MET A 1 3.49 -8.27 35.41
C MET A 1 2.96 -7.16 34.52
N LYS A 2 3.66 -6.82 33.43
CA LYS A 2 3.13 -5.87 32.44
C LYS A 2 2.07 -6.61 31.63
N PHE A 3 0.81 -6.26 31.83
CA PHE A 3 -0.26 -6.62 30.92
C PHE A 3 -0.06 -5.81 29.64
N ASP A 4 0.55 -6.43 28.63
CA ASP A 4 0.59 -5.83 27.29
C ASP A 4 -0.81 -5.98 26.67
N LEU A 5 -1.45 -4.85 26.41
CA LEU A 5 -2.66 -4.75 25.60
C LEU A 5 -2.37 -5.27 24.17
N PRO A 6 -3.39 -5.78 23.45
CA PRO A 6 -3.17 -6.38 22.14
C PRO A 6 -2.54 -5.36 21.20
N LYS A 7 -1.37 -5.71 20.64
CA LYS A 7 -0.58 -4.94 19.66
C LYS A 7 -1.25 -4.79 18.28
N ASP A 8 -2.57 -4.91 18.21
CA ASP A 8 -3.32 -5.08 16.96
C ASP A 8 -4.28 -3.91 16.67
N GLN A 9 -4.02 -2.73 17.25
CA GLN A 9 -4.72 -1.51 16.84
C GLN A 9 -4.03 -0.93 15.61
N SER A 10 -4.49 -1.35 14.44
CA SER A 10 -4.30 -0.63 13.17
C SER A 10 -4.47 0.87 13.40
N SER A 11 -3.49 1.69 13.00
CA SER A 11 -3.53 3.13 13.21
C SER A 11 -4.69 3.77 12.45
N ILE A 12 -5.22 4.87 13.00
CA ILE A 12 -6.22 5.70 12.31
C ILE A 12 -5.64 6.46 11.11
N ILE A 13 -4.32 6.53 11.00
CA ILE A 13 -3.62 7.18 9.90
C ILE A 13 -3.02 6.09 9.01
N LYS A 14 -3.31 6.14 7.71
CA LYS A 14 -2.69 5.28 6.71
C LYS A 14 -1.83 6.10 5.74
N VAL A 15 -0.65 5.62 5.43
CA VAL A 15 0.24 6.20 4.42
C VAL A 15 0.35 5.21 3.27
N ILE A 16 -0.11 5.61 2.10
CA ILE A 16 -0.32 4.76 0.93
C ILE A 16 0.64 5.20 -0.18
N GLY A 17 1.59 4.33 -0.52
CA GLY A 17 2.53 4.53 -1.62
C GLY A 17 2.01 3.87 -2.88
N VAL A 18 1.78 4.64 -3.95
CA VAL A 18 1.27 4.12 -5.23
C VAL A 18 2.38 4.12 -6.27
N GLY A 19 2.54 3.01 -7.00
CA GLY A 19 3.58 2.88 -8.03
C GLY A 19 5.00 2.89 -7.47
N GLY A 20 6.00 3.00 -8.34
CA GLY A 20 7.42 2.89 -7.95
C GLY A 20 7.90 4.02 -7.03
N GLY A 21 7.61 5.28 -7.39
CA GLY A 21 8.02 6.46 -6.61
C GLY A 21 7.37 6.48 -5.23
N GLY A 22 6.04 6.37 -5.19
CA GLY A 22 5.28 6.27 -3.96
C GLY A 22 5.71 5.11 -3.06
N SER A 23 5.92 3.91 -3.62
CA SER A 23 6.41 2.76 -2.86
C SER A 23 7.80 3.01 -2.26
N ASN A 24 8.71 3.63 -3.02
CA ASN A 24 10.04 3.98 -2.51
C ASN A 24 9.99 5.00 -1.37
N ALA A 25 9.13 6.02 -1.48
CA ALA A 25 8.94 7.00 -0.42
C ALA A 25 8.41 6.34 0.86
N VAL A 26 7.43 5.45 0.75
CA VAL A 26 6.87 4.70 1.88
C VAL A 26 7.88 3.73 2.48
N ASN A 27 8.64 3.01 1.65
CA ASN A 27 9.73 2.14 2.11
C ASN A 27 10.75 2.94 2.93
N HIS A 28 11.12 4.14 2.46
CA HIS A 28 12.02 5.04 3.18
C HIS A 28 11.43 5.44 4.53
N MET A 29 10.18 5.92 4.57
CA MET A 29 9.48 6.28 5.81
C MET A 29 9.45 5.14 6.83
N PHE A 30 9.16 3.92 6.37
CA PHE A 30 9.16 2.72 7.21
C PHE A 30 10.56 2.39 7.73
N SER A 31 11.59 2.48 6.88
CA SER A 31 12.98 2.22 7.29
C SER A 31 13.51 3.23 8.31
N GLN A 32 12.98 4.45 8.32
CA GLN A 32 13.29 5.48 9.32
C GLN A 32 12.60 5.22 10.67
N GLY A 33 11.76 4.19 10.78
CA GLY A 33 11.09 3.83 12.01
C GLY A 33 9.94 4.77 12.38
N ILE A 34 9.30 5.41 11.39
CA ILE A 34 8.11 6.22 11.64
C ILE A 34 7.01 5.32 12.23
N THR A 35 6.51 5.70 13.41
CA THR A 35 5.46 5.00 14.14
C THR A 35 4.14 5.77 14.17
N GLY A 36 3.05 5.10 14.51
CA GLY A 36 1.74 5.74 14.66
C GLY A 36 0.98 5.88 13.34
N VAL A 37 1.46 5.25 12.27
CA VAL A 37 0.79 5.15 10.98
C VAL A 37 0.84 3.70 10.49
N ASP A 38 -0.14 3.29 9.69
CA ASP A 38 -0.07 2.05 8.94
C ASP A 38 0.42 2.34 7.53
N PHE A 39 1.52 1.69 7.15
CA PHE A 39 2.02 1.79 5.79
C PHE A 39 1.35 0.77 4.88
N VAL A 40 0.98 1.22 3.69
CA VAL A 40 0.42 0.42 2.60
C VAL A 40 1.15 0.79 1.33
N ILE A 41 1.46 -0.19 0.48
CA ILE A 41 1.92 0.07 -0.88
C ILE A 41 1.01 -0.60 -1.90
N CYS A 42 0.80 0.09 -3.02
CA CYS A 42 -0.02 -0.37 -4.13
C CYS A 42 0.82 -0.29 -5.41
N ASN A 43 1.01 -1.40 -6.11
CA ASN A 43 1.77 -1.39 -7.35
C ASN A 43 1.23 -2.41 -8.35
N THR A 44 1.39 -2.13 -9.64
CA THR A 44 1.06 -3.06 -10.73
C THR A 44 2.19 -4.05 -11.01
N ASP A 45 3.41 -3.74 -10.55
CA ASP A 45 4.59 -4.59 -10.67
C ASP A 45 4.76 -5.47 -9.43
N GLN A 46 4.63 -6.79 -9.61
CA GLN A 46 4.76 -7.76 -8.52
C GLN A 46 6.17 -7.79 -7.94
N GLN A 47 7.20 -7.64 -8.77
CA GLN A 47 8.59 -7.69 -8.30
C GLN A 47 8.88 -6.50 -7.38
N ALA A 48 8.33 -5.33 -7.71
CA ALA A 48 8.44 -4.14 -6.85
C ALA A 48 7.74 -4.34 -5.50
N LEU A 49 6.61 -5.04 -5.46
CA LEU A 49 5.93 -5.40 -4.21
C LEU A 49 6.76 -6.37 -3.39
N ASP A 50 7.30 -7.44 -3.99
CA ASP A 50 8.06 -8.47 -3.29
C ASP A 50 9.32 -7.90 -2.62
N LEU A 51 9.99 -6.95 -3.27
CA LEU A 51 11.19 -6.27 -2.76
C LEU A 51 10.91 -5.31 -1.59
N SER A 52 9.66 -4.87 -1.40
CA SER A 52 9.32 -3.91 -0.35
C SER A 52 9.30 -4.56 1.05
N PRO A 53 9.82 -3.88 2.09
CA PRO A 53 9.72 -4.32 3.48
C PRO A 53 8.33 -4.08 4.10
N ILE A 54 7.42 -3.42 3.40
CA ILE A 54 6.10 -3.02 3.94
C ILE A 54 5.19 -4.25 4.02
N PRO A 55 4.53 -4.52 5.15
CA PRO A 55 3.68 -5.72 5.29
C PRO A 55 2.37 -5.63 4.50
N ASN A 56 1.75 -4.45 4.43
CA ASN A 56 0.48 -4.28 3.71
C ASN A 56 0.77 -3.90 2.25
N LYS A 57 0.53 -4.85 1.35
CA LYS A 57 0.79 -4.70 -0.09
C LYS A 57 -0.47 -5.01 -0.87
N ILE A 58 -0.76 -4.21 -1.90
CA ILE A 58 -1.86 -4.42 -2.84
C ILE A 58 -1.26 -4.53 -4.24
N GLN A 59 -1.50 -5.65 -4.91
CA GLN A 59 -1.21 -5.78 -6.32
C GLN A 59 -2.38 -5.22 -7.15
N LEU A 60 -2.10 -4.17 -7.91
CA LEU A 60 -3.07 -3.51 -8.76
C LEU A 60 -3.18 -4.24 -10.10
N GLY A 61 -4.40 -4.51 -10.56
CA GLY A 61 -4.64 -5.03 -11.91
C GLY A 61 -3.98 -6.39 -12.15
N VAL A 62 -4.19 -7.35 -11.24
CA VAL A 62 -3.60 -8.70 -11.30
C VAL A 62 -3.90 -9.35 -12.65
N THR A 63 -5.13 -9.22 -13.14
CA THR A 63 -5.55 -9.79 -14.43
C THR A 63 -5.14 -8.92 -15.62
N LEU A 64 -5.16 -7.60 -15.48
CA LEU A 64 -4.82 -6.67 -16.56
C LEU A 64 -3.32 -6.63 -16.89
N THR A 65 -2.46 -6.75 -15.87
CA THR A 65 -1.01 -6.54 -16.01
C THR A 65 -0.19 -7.81 -15.84
N GLU A 66 -0.79 -8.88 -15.32
CA GLU A 66 -0.10 -10.12 -14.95
C GLU A 66 1.11 -9.87 -14.03
N GLY A 67 1.09 -8.77 -13.25
CA GLY A 67 2.18 -8.36 -12.38
C GLY A 67 3.41 -7.78 -13.08
N ARG A 68 3.31 -7.40 -14.36
CA ARG A 68 4.42 -6.82 -15.14
C ARG A 68 4.49 -5.29 -15.10
N GLY A 69 3.55 -4.65 -14.39
CA GLY A 69 3.48 -3.21 -14.32
C GLY A 69 2.63 -2.56 -15.41
N ALA A 70 2.28 -1.28 -15.20
CA ALA A 70 1.47 -0.48 -16.13
C ALA A 70 2.23 0.03 -17.37
N GLY A 71 3.54 -0.23 -17.48
CA GLY A 71 4.35 0.19 -18.63
C GLY A 71 4.36 1.71 -18.87
N SER A 72 4.33 2.50 -17.79
CA SER A 72 4.20 3.98 -17.85
C SER A 72 2.94 4.49 -18.55
N ASN A 73 1.93 3.64 -18.76
CA ASN A 73 0.65 4.03 -19.32
C ASN A 73 -0.35 4.36 -18.19
N PRO A 74 -0.78 5.63 -18.04
CA PRO A 74 -1.71 6.03 -16.98
C PRO A 74 -3.06 5.34 -17.04
N GLU A 75 -3.58 5.03 -18.24
CA GLU A 75 -4.87 4.34 -18.38
C GLU A 75 -4.80 2.89 -17.88
N VAL A 76 -3.68 2.20 -18.10
CA VAL A 76 -3.45 0.87 -17.53
C VAL A 76 -3.41 0.96 -16.00
N GLY A 77 -2.71 1.95 -15.45
CA GLY A 77 -2.67 2.17 -14.00
C GLY A 77 -4.05 2.46 -13.40
N LYS A 78 -4.84 3.32 -14.05
CA LYS A 78 -6.22 3.65 -13.64
C LYS A 78 -7.10 2.41 -13.66
N ASN A 79 -7.10 1.64 -14.74
CA ASN A 79 -7.93 0.44 -14.86
C ASN A 79 -7.49 -0.64 -13.86
N SER A 80 -6.18 -0.76 -13.60
CA SER A 80 -5.63 -1.64 -12.57
C SER A 80 -6.13 -1.28 -11.17
N ALA A 81 -6.23 0.02 -10.86
CA ALA A 81 -6.77 0.49 -9.58
C ALA A 81 -8.29 0.27 -9.47
N ILE A 82 -9.03 0.39 -10.57
CA ILE A 82 -10.47 0.10 -10.62
C ILE A 82 -10.73 -1.40 -10.40
N GLU A 83 -9.92 -2.26 -11.02
CA GLU A 83 -9.99 -3.72 -10.82
C GLU A 83 -9.80 -4.09 -9.34
N SER A 84 -8.82 -3.49 -8.67
CA SER A 84 -8.50 -3.77 -7.27
C SER A 84 -9.27 -2.88 -6.26
N VAL A 85 -10.37 -2.25 -6.68
CA VAL A 85 -11.07 -1.25 -5.85
C VAL A 85 -11.62 -1.83 -4.54
N GLU A 86 -12.10 -3.08 -4.55
CA GLU A 86 -12.65 -3.71 -3.35
C GLU A 86 -11.55 -4.00 -2.32
N GLU A 87 -10.37 -4.46 -2.74
CA GLU A 87 -9.22 -4.67 -1.85
C GLU A 87 -8.72 -3.35 -1.23
N ILE A 88 -8.69 -2.27 -2.02
CA ILE A 88 -8.37 -0.92 -1.53
C ILE A 88 -9.39 -0.48 -0.48
N LYS A 89 -10.70 -0.68 -0.74
CA LYS A 89 -11.76 -0.36 0.22
C LYS A 89 -11.63 -1.16 1.50
N GLU A 90 -11.34 -2.46 1.42
CA GLU A 90 -11.17 -3.31 2.60
C GLU A 90 -10.02 -2.84 3.49
N ILE A 91 -8.87 -2.47 2.89
CA ILE A 91 -7.74 -1.92 3.65
C ILE A 91 -8.10 -0.58 4.29
N LEU A 92 -8.80 0.30 3.57
CA LEU A 92 -9.24 1.59 4.11
C LEU A 92 -10.34 1.45 5.18
N ALA A 93 -11.20 0.44 5.10
CA ALA A 93 -12.25 0.20 6.09
C ALA A 93 -11.68 -0.17 7.47
N LYS A 94 -10.45 -0.70 7.54
CA LYS A 94 -9.76 -1.07 8.78
C LYS A 94 -9.26 0.16 9.53
N ASN A 95 -10.15 0.75 10.34
CA ASN A 95 -9.88 1.82 11.29
C ASN A 95 -9.33 3.14 10.70
N THR A 96 -9.47 3.44 9.41
CA THR A 96 -8.93 4.68 8.82
C THR A 96 -9.76 5.91 9.15
N LYS A 97 -9.10 6.98 9.60
CA LYS A 97 -9.65 8.34 9.71
C LYS A 97 -8.92 9.34 8.82
N MET A 98 -7.67 9.08 8.49
CA MET A 98 -6.84 9.91 7.63
C MET A 98 -6.00 9.03 6.71
N ALA A 99 -5.95 9.37 5.43
CA ALA A 99 -5.13 8.68 4.43
C ALA A 99 -4.22 9.70 3.73
N PHE A 100 -2.92 9.41 3.69
CA PHE A 100 -1.93 10.12 2.89
C PHE A 100 -1.59 9.29 1.67
N ILE A 101 -1.65 9.88 0.49
CA ILE A 101 -1.31 9.21 -0.77
C ILE A 101 -0.06 9.87 -1.34
N THR A 102 0.95 9.06 -1.66
CA THR A 102 2.18 9.47 -2.34
C THR A 102 2.38 8.59 -3.57
N ALA A 103 2.83 9.16 -4.69
CA ALA A 103 2.97 8.46 -5.98
C ALA A 103 4.25 8.86 -6.71
#